data_AF-A0A2G9YAA1-F1
#
_entry.id   AF-A0A2G9YAA1-F1
#
_cell.length_a   1.000
_cell.length_b   1.000
_cell.length_c   1.000
_cell.angle_alpha   90.00
_cell.angle_beta   90.00
_cell.angle_gamma   90.00
#
_symmetry.space_group_name_H-M   'P 1'
#
loop_
_entity.id
_entity.type
_entity.pdbx_description
1 polymer ?
#
loop_
_entity_poly.entity_id
_entity_poly.type
_entity_poly.pdbx_seq_one_letter_code
_entity_poly.pdbx_strand_id
1 'polypeptide(L)'
;MKNKEFGFPEVQLSRLNPEPRAISLIPEDIARKYNVVPVSVIGKILTIATAEPADVLVFDDLKSITGYQIRICLADKNEVA
;
A
#
# COMPACT_ATOMS: atom_id res chain seq x y z
N MET A 1 -17.79 11.19 -9.80
CA MET A 1 -18.13 11.03 -8.37
C MET A 1 -16.81 10.76 -7.63
N LYS A 2 -16.32 11.69 -6.80
CA LYS A 2 -15.12 11.51 -5.98
C LYS A 2 -15.57 11.33 -4.53
N ASN A 3 -15.89 10.10 -4.14
CA ASN A 3 -16.24 9.78 -2.76
C ASN A 3 -14.96 9.75 -1.92
N LYS A 4 -14.49 10.93 -1.51
CA LYS A 4 -13.43 11.14 -0.53
C LYS A 4 -14.02 11.06 0.87
N GLU A 5 -14.37 9.87 1.35
CA GLU A 5 -14.91 9.69 2.71
C GLU A 5 -14.20 8.61 3.51
N PHE A 6 -12.94 8.29 3.18
CA PHE A 6 -12.17 7.30 3.94
C PHE A 6 -11.08 7.89 4.86
N GLY A 7 -10.85 9.20 4.87
CA GLY A 7 -9.89 9.83 5.79
C GLY A 7 -8.42 9.41 5.63
N PHE A 8 -8.10 8.56 4.64
CA PHE A 8 -6.73 8.15 4.36
C PHE A 8 -5.97 9.24 3.60
N PRO A 9 -4.67 9.42 3.87
CA PRO A 9 -3.83 10.32 3.10
C PRO A 9 -3.75 9.84 1.64
N GLU A 10 -4.06 10.73 0.71
CA GLU A 10 -3.84 10.49 -0.72
C GLU A 10 -2.36 10.68 -1.07
N VAL A 11 -1.80 9.74 -1.82
CA VAL A 11 -0.42 9.77 -2.31
C VAL A 11 -0.42 9.63 -3.83
N GLN A 12 0.45 10.39 -4.49
CA GLN A 12 0.72 10.25 -5.92
C GLN A 12 1.97 9.40 -6.09
N LEU A 13 1.80 8.15 -6.54
CA LEU A 13 2.92 7.23 -6.75
C LEU A 13 3.85 7.74 -7.86
N SER A 14 3.33 8.44 -8.87
CA SER A 14 4.11 9.06 -9.95
C SER A 14 5.14 10.08 -9.46
N ARG A 15 4.95 10.62 -8.24
CA ARG A 15 5.86 11.61 -7.62
C ARG A 15 6.64 11.04 -6.44
N LEU A 16 6.36 9.80 -6.06
CA LEU A 16 7.03 9.10 -4.97
C LEU A 16 7.99 8.09 -5.56
N ASN A 17 9.20 8.04 -5.00
CA ASN A 17 10.12 6.96 -5.31
C ASN A 17 9.98 5.89 -4.22
N PRO A 18 9.40 4.72 -4.52
CA PRO A 18 9.20 3.70 -3.50
C PRO A 18 10.54 3.26 -2.93
N GLU A 19 10.62 3.09 -1.61
CA GLU A 19 11.86 2.65 -1.00
C GLU A 19 12.17 1.20 -1.41
N PRO A 20 13.40 0.90 -1.88
CA PRO A 20 13.79 -0.46 -2.25
C PRO A 20 13.59 -1.46 -1.11
N ARG A 21 13.79 -1.01 0.13
CA ARG A 21 13.56 -1.83 1.33
C ARG A 21 12.09 -2.20 1.50
N ALA A 22 11.16 -1.30 1.18
CA ALA A 22 9.73 -1.59 1.23
C ALA A 22 9.31 -2.57 0.12
N ILE A 23 9.86 -2.40 -1.09
CA ILE A 23 9.65 -3.33 -2.20
C ILE A 23 10.16 -4.74 -1.84
N SER A 24 11.34 -4.86 -1.22
CA SER A 24 11.88 -6.17 -0.85
C SER A 24 11.10 -6.88 0.26
N LEU A 25 10.22 -6.18 1.00
CA LEU A 25 9.41 -6.78 2.07
C LEU A 25 8.16 -7.49 1.53
N ILE A 26 7.62 -7.04 0.39
CA ILE A 26 6.44 -7.65 -0.24
C ILE A 26 6.86 -8.19 -1.61
N PRO A 27 6.80 -9.51 -1.84
CA PRO A 27 7.05 -10.08 -3.16
C PRO A 27 6.14 -9.47 -4.23
N GLU A 28 6.67 -9.28 -5.43
CA GLU A 28 5.93 -8.63 -6.52
C GLU A 28 4.61 -9.35 -6.85
N ASP A 29 4.60 -10.68 -6.85
CA ASP A 29 3.37 -11.47 -7.07
C ASP A 29 2.28 -11.13 -6.06
N ILE A 30 2.65 -10.90 -4.80
CA ILE A 30 1.73 -10.55 -3.72
C ILE A 30 1.25 -9.11 -3.89
N ALA A 31 2.16 -8.19 -4.20
CA ALA A 31 1.83 -6.79 -4.46
C ALA A 31 0.83 -6.65 -5.63
N ARG A 32 1.07 -7.35 -6.75
CA ARG A 32 0.16 -7.39 -7.90
C ARG A 32 -1.15 -8.09 -7.59
N LYS A 33 -1.12 -9.24 -6.92
CA LYS A 33 -2.35 -9.99 -6.55
C LYS A 33 -3.30 -9.14 -5.72
N TYR A 34 -2.76 -8.33 -4.83
CA TYR A 34 -3.54 -7.49 -3.93
C TYR A 34 -3.72 -6.04 -4.44
N ASN A 35 -3.20 -5.69 -5.62
CA ASN A 35 -3.20 -4.31 -6.16
C ASN A 35 -2.71 -3.28 -5.12
N VAL A 36 -1.57 -3.58 -4.50
CA VAL A 36 -0.91 -2.71 -3.52
C VAL A 36 0.51 -2.38 -3.96
N VAL A 37 0.95 -1.16 -3.64
CA VAL A 37 2.31 -0.71 -3.92
C VAL A 37 3.00 -0.34 -2.60
N PRO A 38 4.04 -1.06 -2.16
CA PRO A 38 4.81 -0.66 -0.98
C PRO A 38 5.55 0.65 -1.26
N VAL A 39 5.34 1.67 -0.41
CA VAL A 39 5.88 3.02 -0.59
C VAL A 39 7.14 3.22 0.23
N SER A 40 7.08 2.93 1.53
CA SER A 40 8.19 3.19 2.45
C SER A 40 8.06 2.36 3.72
N VAL A 41 9.17 2.15 4.42
CA VAL A 41 9.18 1.44 5.70
C VAL A 41 9.94 2.24 6.75
N ILE A 42 9.23 2.62 7.81
CA ILE A 42 9.78 3.41 8.91
C ILE A 42 9.64 2.62 10.20
N GLY A 43 10.77 2.15 10.73
CA GLY A 43 10.80 1.29 11.92
C GLY A 43 10.10 -0.05 11.66
N LYS A 44 8.93 -0.25 12.28
CA LYS A 44 8.04 -1.41 12.08
C LYS A 44 6.73 -1.08 11.34
N ILE A 45 6.67 0.08 10.67
CA ILE A 45 5.50 0.52 9.92
C ILE A 45 5.82 0.48 8.43
N LEU A 46 5.12 -0.37 7.69
CA LEU A 46 5.17 -0.46 6.24
C LEU A 46 4.01 0.36 5.66
N THR A 47 4.33 1.39 4.90
CA THR A 47 3.33 2.20 4.20
C THR A 47 3.08 1.60 2.83
N ILE A 48 1.82 1.32 2.53
CA ILE A 48 1.38 0.82 1.22
C ILE A 48 0.37 1.79 0.61
N ALA A 49 0.39 1.88 -0.71
CA ALA A 49 -0.60 2.58 -1.50
C ALA A 49 -1.54 1.57 -2.16
N THR A 50 -2.85 1.87 -2.14
CA THR A 50 -3.87 1.06 -2.81
C THR A 50 -4.99 1.96 -3.31
N ALA A 51 -5.70 1.51 -4.35
CA ALA A 51 -6.92 2.16 -4.80
C ALA A 51 -8.16 1.67 -4.04
N GLU A 52 -8.08 0.53 -3.35
CA GLU A 52 -9.22 -0.15 -2.72
C GLU A 52 -8.94 -0.45 -1.24
N PRO A 53 -9.02 0.55 -0.34
CA PRO A 53 -8.76 0.36 1.09
C PRO A 53 -9.88 -0.39 1.84
N ALA A 54 -10.97 -0.75 1.14
CA ALA A 54 -12.09 -1.45 1.73
C ALA A 54 -11.79 -2.93 2.04
N ASP A 55 -10.77 -3.50 1.40
CA ASP A 55 -10.39 -4.90 1.61
C ASP A 55 -9.42 -5.04 2.80
N VAL A 56 -9.98 -4.99 4.00
CA VAL A 56 -9.22 -5.06 5.25
C VAL A 56 -8.47 -6.40 5.43
N LEU A 57 -8.93 -7.47 4.78
CA LEU A 57 -8.32 -8.80 4.88
C LEU A 57 -6.94 -8.83 4.22
N VAL A 58 -6.79 -8.12 3.10
CA VAL A 58 -5.51 -7.97 2.40
C VAL A 58 -4.44 -7.37 3.33
N PHE A 59 -4.81 -6.37 4.12
CA PHE A 59 -3.85 -5.71 5.00
C PHE A 59 -3.49 -6.56 6.21
N ASP A 60 -4.41 -7.40 6.69
CA ASP A 60 -4.12 -8.35 7.76
C ASP A 60 -3.20 -9.49 7.28
N ASP A 61 -3.43 -10.00 6.07
CA ASP A 61 -2.53 -10.94 5.40
C ASP A 61 -1.12 -10.36 5.23
N LEU A 62 -1.01 -9.14 4.69
CA LEU A 62 0.27 -8.46 4.51
C LEU A 62 0.98 -8.21 5.83
N LYS A 63 0.24 -7.87 6.90
CA LYS A 63 0.77 -7.74 8.26
C LYS A 63 1.32 -9.06 8.78
N SER A 64 0.62 -10.17 8.55
CA SER A 64 1.03 -11.51 8.95
C SER A 64 2.27 -11.99 8.19
N ILE A 65 2.31 -11.75 6.88
CA ILE A 65 3.43 -12.13 5.99
C ILE A 65 4.70 -11.32 6.32
N THR A 66 4.56 -10.01 6.46
CA THR A 66 5.72 -9.12 6.64
C THR A 66 6.14 -9.00 8.10
N GLY A 67 5.22 -9.15 9.05
CA GLY A 67 5.42 -8.83 10.46
C GLY A 67 5.45 -7.32 10.78
N TYR A 68 5.09 -6.47 9.81
CA TYR A 68 5.05 -5.01 9.95
C TYR A 68 3.63 -4.50 10.14
N GLN A 69 3.46 -3.39 10.86
CA GLN A 69 2.20 -2.67 10.88
C GLN A 69 1.97 -2.03 9.52
N ILE A 70 0.80 -2.26 8.92
CA ILE A 70 0.45 -1.72 7.62
C ILE A 70 -0.22 -0.35 7.80
N ARG A 71 0.31 0.66 7.11
CA ARG A 71 -0.31 1.99 6.99
C ARG A 71 -0.77 2.17 5.55
N ILE A 72 -2.05 2.43 5.37
CA ILE A 72 -2.68 2.50 4.06
C ILE A 72 -2.75 3.96 3.61
N CYS A 73 -2.35 4.19 2.36
CA CYS A 73 -2.55 5.44 1.65
C CYS A 73 -3.42 5.18 0.41
N LEU A 74 -4.25 6.15 0.06
CA LEU A 74 -5.03 6.11 -1.17
C LEU A 74 -4.18 6.55 -2.36
N ALA A 75 -4.14 5.75 -3.41
CA ALA A 75 -3.57 6.13 -4.69
C ALA A 75 -4.60 5.99 -5.81
N ASP A 76 -4.37 6.66 -6.93
CA ASP A 76 -5.25 6.52 -8.08
C ASP A 76 -5.15 5.09 -8.63
N LYS A 77 -6.27 4.53 -9.10
CA LYS A 77 -6.30 3.17 -9.66
C LYS A 77 -5.32 3.00 -10.82
N ASN A 78 -5.07 4.07 -11.59
CA ASN A 78 -4.12 4.04 -12.70
C ASN A 78 -2.65 3.98 -12.24
N GLU A 79 -2.37 4.17 -10.95
CA GLU A 79 -1.02 4.15 -10.39
C GLU A 79 -0.67 2.85 -9.65
N VAL A 80 -1.67 2.03 -9.29
CA VAL A 80 -1.49 0.78 -8.52
C VAL A 80 -1.79 -0.49 -9.32
N ALA A 81 -2.24 -0.37 -10.57
CA ALA A 81 -2.66 -1.47 -11.45
C ALA A 81 -1.68 -1.71 -12.60
#